data_AF-A0A9E1TS15-F1
#
_entry.id   AF-A0A9E1TS15-F1
#
_cell.length_a   1.000
_cell.length_b   1.000
_cell.length_c   1.000
_cell.angle_alpha   90.00
_cell.angle_beta   90.00
_cell.angle_gamma   90.00
#
_symmetry.space_group_name_H-M   'P 1'
#
loop_
_entity.id
_entity.type
_entity.pdbx_description
1 polymer ?
#
loop_
_entity_poly.entity_id
_entity_poly.type
_entity_poly.pdbx_seq_one_letter_code
_entity_poly.pdbx_strand_id
1 'polypeptide(L)'
;MIKYLGSKRRLVPVLDALCAASGATTALDLFTGTTRVAQAFKQRGLTVTAVDSARYAHLFAECYVAIDAGEVDADDLADALAHLDGLPGEEGYVAEVF
;
A
#
# COMPACT_ATOMS: atom_id res chain seq x y z
N MET A 1 1.13 -7.52 -3.56
CA MET A 1 -0.25 -7.29 -3.06
C MET A 1 -1.02 -8.61 -3.06
N ILE A 2 -1.72 -8.95 -1.97
CA ILE A 2 -2.41 -10.23 -1.81
C ILE A 2 -3.61 -10.40 -2.76
N LYS A 3 -4.04 -11.66 -3.01
CA LYS A 3 -5.31 -11.93 -3.69
C LYS A 3 -6.45 -11.39 -2.83
N TYR A 4 -7.32 -10.58 -3.44
CA TYR A 4 -8.40 -9.91 -2.75
C TYR A 4 -9.66 -9.92 -3.59
N LEU A 5 -10.75 -10.47 -3.04
CA LEU A 5 -12.04 -10.47 -3.71
C LEU A 5 -12.56 -9.04 -3.86
N GLY A 6 -13.12 -8.71 -5.02
CA GLY A 6 -13.57 -7.33 -5.30
C GLY A 6 -12.45 -6.33 -5.58
N SER A 7 -11.22 -6.83 -5.82
CA SER A 7 -10.09 -6.03 -6.26
C SER A 7 -10.43 -5.16 -7.47
N LYS A 8 -10.24 -3.84 -7.34
CA LYS A 8 -10.51 -2.85 -8.38
C LYS A 8 -9.43 -2.79 -9.47
N ARG A 9 -8.57 -3.81 -9.61
CA ARG A 9 -7.40 -3.80 -10.52
C ARG A 9 -7.71 -3.31 -11.93
N ARG A 10 -8.78 -3.84 -12.54
CA ARG A 10 -9.15 -3.50 -13.92
C ARG A 10 -9.82 -2.13 -14.03
N LEU A 11 -10.32 -1.59 -12.92
CA LEU A 11 -11.04 -0.32 -12.86
C LEU A 11 -10.12 0.86 -12.53
N VAL A 12 -8.90 0.60 -12.02
CA VAL A 12 -7.92 1.66 -11.69
C VAL A 12 -7.75 2.67 -12.82
N PRO A 13 -7.56 2.29 -14.10
CA PRO A 13 -7.37 3.28 -15.17
C PRO A 13 -8.57 4.23 -15.35
N VAL A 14 -9.80 3.73 -15.20
CA VAL A 14 -11.00 4.56 -15.32
C VAL A 14 -11.19 5.45 -14.09
N LEU A 15 -10.90 4.92 -12.89
CA LEU A 15 -10.94 5.70 -11.65
C LEU A 15 -9.90 6.82 -11.65
N ASP A 16 -8.72 6.55 -12.20
CA ASP A 16 -7.65 7.52 -12.40
C ASP A 16 -8.08 8.65 -13.35
N ALA A 17 -8.73 8.32 -14.47
CA ALA A 17 -9.28 9.30 -15.39
C ALA A 17 -10.40 10.15 -14.75
N LEU A 18 -11.27 9.52 -13.95
CA LEU A 18 -12.33 10.25 -13.21
C LEU A 18 -11.74 11.18 -12.15
N CYS A 19 -10.69 10.74 -11.45
CA CYS A 19 -9.95 11.56 -10.50
C CYS A 19 -9.29 12.76 -11.18
N ALA A 20 -8.74 12.58 -12.39
CA ALA A 20 -8.19 13.69 -13.16
C ALA A 20 -9.28 14.69 -13.57
N ALA A 21 -10.40 14.18 -14.08
CA ALA A 21 -11.51 14.99 -14.54
C ALA A 21 -12.23 15.75 -13.41
N SER A 22 -12.21 15.23 -12.19
CA SER A 22 -12.85 15.88 -11.04
C SER A 22 -12.10 17.13 -10.56
N GLY A 23 -10.80 17.26 -10.87
CA GLY A 23 -9.95 18.32 -10.33
C GLY A 23 -9.76 18.25 -8.82
N ALA A 24 -10.06 17.11 -8.19
CA ALA A 24 -9.95 16.94 -6.75
C ALA A 24 -8.49 16.92 -6.30
N THR A 25 -8.23 17.54 -5.15
CA THR A 25 -6.92 17.52 -4.47
C THR A 25 -6.91 16.57 -3.28
N THR A 26 -8.07 16.10 -2.84
CA THR A 26 -8.24 15.14 -1.75
C THR A 26 -9.16 13.99 -2.17
N ALA A 27 -8.96 12.81 -1.59
CA ALA A 27 -9.81 11.65 -1.83
C ALA A 27 -10.07 10.85 -0.55
N LEU A 28 -11.22 10.20 -0.51
CA LEU A 28 -11.64 9.33 0.59
C LEU A 28 -11.94 7.93 0.04
N ASP A 29 -11.11 6.96 0.40
CA ASP A 29 -11.25 5.54 0.03
C ASP A 29 -11.82 4.76 1.24
N LEU A 30 -13.15 4.76 1.37
CA LEU A 30 -13.88 4.22 2.55
C LEU A 30 -13.82 2.70 2.70
N PHE A 31 -13.42 1.98 1.65
CA PHE A 31 -13.38 0.52 1.60
C PHE A 31 -12.06 0.07 0.95
N THR A 32 -10.96 0.52 1.53
CA THR A 32 -9.67 0.54 0.83
C THR A 32 -9.14 -0.87 0.56
N GLY A 33 -9.46 -1.85 1.41
CA GLY A 33 -9.04 -3.24 1.31
C GLY A 33 -7.53 -3.37 1.13
N THR A 34 -7.09 -3.60 -0.11
CA THR A 34 -5.65 -3.70 -0.46
C THR A 34 -5.02 -2.36 -0.88
N THR A 35 -5.67 -1.24 -0.60
CA THR A 35 -5.21 0.15 -0.85
C THR A 35 -4.98 0.53 -2.30
N ARG A 36 -5.51 -0.24 -3.25
CA ARG A 36 -5.16 -0.05 -4.67
C ARG A 36 -5.62 1.27 -5.25
N VAL A 37 -6.83 1.68 -4.90
CA VAL A 37 -7.39 2.95 -5.38
C VAL A 37 -6.71 4.09 -4.64
N ALA A 38 -6.54 3.98 -3.33
CA ALA A 38 -5.79 4.96 -2.54
C ALA A 38 -4.36 5.19 -3.05
N GLN A 39 -3.62 4.12 -3.37
CA GLN A 39 -2.28 4.21 -3.95
C GLN A 39 -2.29 4.95 -5.29
N ALA A 40 -3.23 4.61 -6.19
CA ALA A 40 -3.33 5.27 -7.48
C ALA A 40 -3.60 6.78 -7.32
N PHE A 41 -4.51 7.15 -6.42
CA PHE A 41 -4.81 8.56 -6.17
C PHE A 41 -3.64 9.30 -5.49
N LYS A 42 -2.93 8.67 -4.54
CA LYS A 42 -1.71 9.23 -3.94
C LYS A 42 -0.62 9.46 -4.98
N GLN A 43 -0.42 8.54 -5.93
CA GLN A 43 0.56 8.68 -7.02
C GLN A 43 0.25 9.87 -7.95
N ARG A 44 -1.01 10.33 -8.00
CA ARG A 44 -1.38 11.57 -8.70
C ARG A 44 -1.14 12.84 -7.87
N GLY A 45 -0.70 12.72 -6.62
CA GLY A 45 -0.47 13.84 -5.71
C GLY A 45 -1.69 14.24 -4.88
N LEU A 46 -2.75 13.42 -4.80
CA LEU A 46 -3.86 13.71 -3.91
C LEU A 46 -3.53 13.38 -2.45
N THR A 47 -4.08 14.15 -1.51
CA THR A 47 -4.15 13.76 -0.11
C THR A 47 -5.27 12.75 0.08
N VAL A 48 -4.92 11.49 0.39
CA VAL A 48 -5.89 10.39 0.46
C VAL A 48 -6.10 9.92 1.89
N THR A 49 -7.36 9.87 2.31
CA THR A 49 -7.78 9.16 3.54
C THR A 49 -8.26 7.77 3.17
N ALA A 50 -7.57 6.73 3.66
CA ALA A 50 -7.92 5.34 3.44
C ALA A 50 -8.55 4.73 4.70
N VAL A 51 -9.71 4.09 4.57
CA VAL A 51 -10.46 3.51 5.70
C VAL A 51 -10.83 2.06 5.36
N ASP A 52 -10.72 1.19 6.35
CA ASP A 52 -11.22 -0.19 6.31
C ASP A 52 -11.38 -0.71 7.74
N SER A 53 -12.20 -1.75 7.93
CA SER A 53 -12.32 -2.44 9.22
C SER A 53 -11.32 -3.58 9.40
N ALA A 54 -10.70 -4.05 8.31
CA ALA A 54 -9.76 -5.14 8.34
C ALA A 54 -8.36 -4.71 8.81
N ARG A 55 -7.77 -5.46 9.74
CA ARG A 55 -6.44 -5.16 10.30
C ARG A 55 -5.31 -5.15 9.25
N TYR A 56 -5.35 -6.04 8.25
CA TYR A 56 -4.32 -6.03 7.19
C TYR A 56 -4.43 -4.78 6.31
N ALA A 57 -5.62 -4.23 6.14
CA ALA A 57 -5.84 -3.04 5.32
C ALA A 57 -5.23 -1.80 5.99
N HIS A 58 -5.25 -1.75 7.33
CA HIS A 58 -4.57 -0.73 8.10
C HIS A 58 -3.04 -0.75 7.85
N LEU A 59 -2.40 -1.93 7.95
CA LEU A 59 -0.96 -2.05 7.67
C LEU A 59 -0.60 -1.65 6.23
N PHE A 60 -1.45 -2.01 5.26
CA PHE A 60 -1.25 -1.57 3.88
C PHE A 60 -1.45 -0.06 3.71
N ALA A 61 -2.40 0.55 4.43
CA ALA A 61 -2.62 1.98 4.39
C ALA A 61 -1.43 2.73 5.00
N GLU A 62 -0.90 2.27 6.13
CA GLU A 62 0.33 2.82 6.70
C GLU A 62 1.49 2.75 5.71
N CYS A 63 1.77 1.55 5.20
CA CYS A 63 2.90 1.29 4.31
C CYS A 63 2.82 2.06 2.97
N TYR A 64 1.69 2.01 2.28
CA TYR A 64 1.59 2.49 0.90
C TYR A 64 0.92 3.86 0.76
N VAL A 65 0.20 4.33 1.78
CA VAL A 65 -0.58 5.57 1.72
C VAL A 65 -0.08 6.59 2.74
N ALA A 66 0.19 6.20 3.98
CA ALA A 66 0.58 7.15 5.03
C ALA A 66 2.07 7.52 5.00
N ILE A 67 2.98 6.57 4.77
CA ILE A 67 4.43 6.84 4.75
C ILE A 67 4.78 7.88 3.68
N ASP A 68 5.51 8.91 4.09
CA ASP A 68 6.18 9.84 3.18
C ASP A 68 7.61 9.38 2.95
N ALA A 69 7.97 9.11 1.69
CA ALA A 69 9.31 8.70 1.31
C ALA A 69 10.36 9.79 1.59
N GLY A 70 9.96 11.07 1.66
CA GLY A 70 10.86 12.18 2.00
C GLY A 70 11.25 12.22 3.48
N GLU A 71 10.53 11.51 4.35
CA GLU A 71 10.81 11.42 5.79
C GLU A 71 11.52 10.11 6.16
N VAL A 72 11.75 9.21 5.19
CA VAL A 72 12.42 7.93 5.41
C VAL A 72 13.93 8.10 5.32
N ASP A 73 14.64 7.63 6.35
CA ASP A 73 16.09 7.47 6.31
C ASP A 73 16.45 6.27 5.40
N ALA A 74 17.02 6.59 4.24
CA ALA A 74 17.35 5.59 3.23
C ALA A 74 18.53 4.71 3.64
N ASP A 75 19.45 5.23 4.45
CA ASP A 75 20.62 4.49 4.91
C ASP A 75 20.19 3.49 6.01
N ASP A 76 19.36 3.93 6.97
CA ASP A 76 18.77 3.04 7.98
C ASP A 76 17.93 1.92 7.34
N LEU A 77 17.12 2.25 6.32
CA LEU A 77 16.37 1.25 5.57
C LEU A 77 17.28 0.25 4.84
N ALA A 78 18.35 0.74 4.21
CA ALA A 78 19.32 -0.12 3.51
C ALA A 78 20.05 -1.04 4.49
N ASP A 79 20.45 -0.54 5.66
CA ASP A 79 21.10 -1.31 6.71
C ASP A 79 20.17 -2.40 7.27
N ALA A 80 18.90 -2.05 7.53
CA ALA A 80 17.89 -3.00 7.97
C ALA A 80 17.66 -4.13 6.94
N LEU A 81 17.58 -3.78 5.65
CA LEU A 81 17.43 -4.77 4.58
C LEU A 81 18.67 -5.66 4.47
N ALA A 82 19.87 -5.09 4.50
CA ALA A 82 21.12 -5.84 4.46
C ALA A 82 21.26 -6.81 5.65
N HIS A 83 20.83 -6.38 6.84
CA HIS A 83 20.76 -7.25 8.00
C HIS A 83 19.82 -8.45 7.78
N LEU A 84 18.58 -8.19 7.34
CA LEU A 84 17.58 -9.23 7.11
C LEU A 84 17.99 -10.22 6.02
N ASP A 85 18.55 -9.74 4.91
CA ASP A 85 19.06 -10.57 3.80
C ASP A 85 20.29 -11.40 4.22
N GLY A 86 21.03 -10.95 5.24
CA GLY A 86 22.19 -11.65 5.80
C GLY A 86 21.85 -12.70 6.86
N LEU A 87 20.61 -12.79 7.33
CA LEU A 87 20.22 -13.79 8.32
C LEU A 87 20.25 -15.20 7.70
N PRO A 88 20.83 -16.20 8.40
CA PRO A 88 20.73 -17.58 7.94
C PRO A 88 19.26 -18.00 7.93
N GLY A 89 18.84 -18.63 6.83
CA GLY A 89 17.51 -19.23 6.78
C GLY A 89 17.39 -20.38 7.77
N GLU A 90 16.26 -20.46 8.47
CA GLU A 90 15.89 -21.57 9.34
C GLU A 90 14.60 -22.22 8.82
N GLU A 91 14.53 -23.56 8.90
CA GLU A 91 13.26 -24.25 8.68
C GLU A 91 12.25 -23.81 9.75
N GLY A 92 11.00 -23.59 9.35
CA GLY A 92 9.97 -23.11 10.26
C GLY A 92 8.68 -22.84 9.52
N TYR A 93 7.98 -21.76 9.88
CA TYR A 93 6.61 -21.45 9.44
C TYR A 93 6.32 -21.73 7.95
N VAL A 94 7.21 -21.34 7.04
CA VAL A 94 7.00 -21.59 5.61
C VAL A 94 7.04 -23.08 5.28
N ALA A 95 8.05 -23.81 5.76
CA ALA A 95 8.20 -25.25 5.50
C ALA A 95 7.18 -26.12 6.26
N GLU A 96 6.66 -25.63 7.39
CA GLU A 96 5.71 -26.37 8.23
C GLU A 96 4.24 -26.10 7.87
N VAL A 97 3.91 -24.92 7.35
CA VAL A 97 2.52 -24.48 7.14
C VAL A 97 2.13 -24.41 5.65
N PHE A 98 3.08 -24.20 4.73
CA PHE A 98 2.82 -24.05 3.29
C PHE A 98 3.53 -25.12 2.47
#